data_AF-A0A914NVT2-F1
#
_entry.id   AF-A0A914NVT2-F1
#
_cell.length_a   1.000
_cell.length_b   1.000
_cell.length_c   1.000
_cell.angle_alpha   90.00
_cell.angle_beta   90.00
_cell.angle_gamma   90.00
#
_symmetry.space_group_name_H-M   'P 1'
#
loop_
_entity.id
_entity.type
_entity.pdbx_description
1 polymer ?
#
loop_
_entity_poly.entity_id
_entity_poly.type
_entity_poly.pdbx_seq_one_letter_code
_entity_poly.pdbx_strand_id
1 'polypeptide(L)'
;GDVYFYYELENYYQNHRRYMRSRNDLQMLGRLDEVSDCSPFDYLDGRKIAPCGAIANSMFNDTFTLKEKYTGKTIEWSYEELIWPADRTKFINPKCSNGDCQTINDLCGVFQGYSKPPNWIKPPCQLDIQNVQNSGFQNADFIIWMRTAAFPDFRKPYRKLKDPNYTKGLLRGNYTLEIGYNYNVSAFSGRKSFVISTTSWLGGRNPFLGFAYIAVGILCAIFGFVFIFIHIKYGHTLREMAVVELKEGEGAHSHSQ
;
A
#
# COMPACT_ATOMS: atom_id res chain seq x y z
N GLY A 1 8.38 18.71 -5.52
CA GLY A 1 7.19 17.93 -5.16
C GLY A 1 7.57 16.97 -4.06
N ASP A 2 6.60 16.38 -3.38
CA ASP A 2 6.86 15.49 -2.25
C ASP A 2 7.71 14.29 -2.67
N VAL A 3 8.78 14.03 -1.93
CA VAL A 3 9.71 12.93 -2.17
C VAL A 3 9.43 11.82 -1.15
N TYR A 4 9.30 10.60 -1.65
CA TYR A 4 9.04 9.41 -0.87
C TYR A 4 10.15 8.40 -1.04
N PHE A 5 10.50 7.73 0.06
CA PHE A 5 11.38 6.59 0.11
C PHE A 5 10.51 5.34 0.26
N TYR A 6 10.64 4.40 -0.67
CA TYR A 6 10.01 3.08 -0.61
C TYR A 6 11.07 1.99 -0.50
N TYR A 7 10.71 0.87 0.13
CA TYR A 7 11.35 -0.41 -0.14
C TYR A 7 10.46 -1.24 -1.06
N GLU A 8 11.10 -2.06 -1.88
CA GLU A 8 10.48 -2.95 -2.85
C GLU A 8 10.93 -4.38 -2.56
N LEU A 9 9.97 -5.29 -2.54
CA LEU A 9 10.21 -6.73 -2.42
C LEU A 9 9.65 -7.40 -3.67
N GLU A 10 10.47 -8.23 -4.30
CA GLU A 10 10.09 -9.08 -5.42
C GLU A 10 10.01 -10.54 -4.96
N ASN A 11 9.09 -11.29 -5.56
CA ASN A 11 8.85 -12.70 -5.28
C ASN A 11 8.46 -12.95 -3.80
N TYR A 12 7.61 -12.09 -3.23
CA TYR A 12 7.12 -12.19 -1.85
C TYR A 12 5.58 -12.26 -1.78
N TYR A 13 5.02 -13.42 -1.46
CA TYR A 13 3.58 -13.68 -1.57
C TYR A 13 2.76 -13.31 -0.33
N GLN A 14 2.54 -12.01 -0.08
CA GLN A 14 1.63 -11.55 0.99
C GLN A 14 0.16 -11.94 0.74
N ASN A 15 -0.20 -12.22 -0.50
CA ASN A 15 -1.56 -12.56 -0.92
C ASN A 15 -1.92 -14.05 -0.74
N HIS A 16 -1.00 -14.87 -0.21
CA HIS A 16 -1.31 -16.27 0.05
C HIS A 16 -2.39 -16.38 1.15
N ARG A 17 -3.45 -17.15 0.89
CA ARG A 17 -4.64 -17.23 1.77
C ARG A 17 -4.31 -17.51 3.24
N ARG A 18 -3.40 -18.45 3.51
CA ARG A 18 -3.00 -18.79 4.90
C ARG A 18 -2.21 -17.65 5.54
N TYR A 19 -1.40 -16.94 4.77
CA TYR A 19 -0.61 -15.81 5.27
C TYR A 19 -1.55 -14.64 5.63
N MET A 20 -2.46 -14.27 4.73
CA MET A 20 -3.43 -13.19 4.95
C MET A 20 -4.34 -13.44 6.16
N ARG A 21 -4.74 -14.69 6.40
CA ARG A 21 -5.59 -15.05 7.54
C ARG A 21 -4.83 -15.15 8.86
N SER A 22 -3.51 -15.26 8.83
CA SER A 22 -2.68 -15.43 10.03
C SER A 22 -2.42 -14.09 10.70
N ARG A 23 -3.48 -13.53 11.30
CA ARG A 23 -3.51 -12.31 12.11
C ARG A 23 -4.80 -12.26 12.94
N ASN A 24 -4.82 -11.49 14.01
CA ASN A 24 -6.03 -11.25 14.79
C ASN A 24 -6.31 -9.75 14.93
N ASP A 25 -7.44 -9.30 14.39
CA ASP A 25 -7.77 -7.88 14.32
C ASP A 25 -8.18 -7.32 15.70
N LEU A 26 -8.69 -8.14 16.63
CA LEU A 26 -8.96 -7.72 18.02
C LEU A 26 -7.66 -7.49 18.78
N GLN A 27 -6.62 -8.29 18.51
CA GLN A 27 -5.30 -8.06 19.07
C GLN A 27 -4.72 -6.73 18.61
N MET A 28 -4.88 -6.39 17.32
CA MET A 28 -4.44 -5.10 16.77
C MET A 28 -5.14 -3.91 17.45
N LEU A 29 -6.32 -4.12 18.03
CA LEU A 29 -7.05 -3.13 18.82
C LEU A 29 -6.65 -3.11 20.32
N GLY A 30 -5.57 -3.79 20.69
CA GLY A 30 -5.02 -3.79 22.05
C GLY A 30 -5.53 -4.92 22.95
N ARG A 31 -6.33 -5.87 22.43
CA ARG A 31 -6.76 -7.06 23.19
C ARG A 31 -5.71 -8.18 23.05
N LEU A 32 -4.62 -8.07 23.80
CA LEU A 32 -3.44 -8.92 23.65
C LEU A 32 -3.71 -10.43 23.76
N ASP A 33 -4.75 -10.81 24.51
CA ASP A 33 -5.16 -12.20 24.71
C ASP A 33 -5.81 -12.86 23.50
N GLU A 34 -6.25 -12.08 22.50
CA GLU A 34 -6.91 -12.57 21.30
C GLU A 34 -5.88 -13.06 20.28
N VAL A 35 -5.69 -14.37 20.19
CA VAL A 35 -4.73 -15.00 19.25
C VAL A 35 -5.39 -16.01 18.31
N SER A 36 -6.72 -16.01 18.24
CA SER A 36 -7.43 -16.85 17.26
C SER A 36 -7.00 -16.48 15.84
N ASP A 37 -7.00 -17.47 14.95
CA ASP A 37 -6.55 -17.37 13.54
C ASP A 37 -5.04 -17.09 13.33
N CYS A 38 -4.25 -16.83 14.37
CA CYS A 38 -2.82 -16.54 14.27
C CYS A 38 -1.89 -17.75 14.12
N SER A 39 -2.43 -18.97 14.13
CA SER A 39 -1.63 -20.19 13.99
C SER A 39 -0.76 -20.16 12.72
N PRO A 40 0.51 -20.64 12.77
CA PRO A 40 1.19 -21.25 13.91
C PRO A 40 1.94 -20.26 14.82
N PHE A 41 1.77 -18.95 14.62
CA PHE A 41 2.45 -17.90 15.37
C PHE A 41 1.50 -17.26 16.40
N ASP A 42 0.78 -18.09 17.13
CA ASP A 42 -0.12 -17.74 18.23
C ASP A 42 0.55 -17.88 19.60
N TYR A 43 1.44 -18.88 19.78
CA TYR A 43 2.19 -19.12 21.01
C TYR A 43 3.68 -19.36 20.76
N LEU A 44 4.50 -18.96 21.73
CA LEU A 44 5.92 -19.30 21.83
C LEU A 44 6.25 -19.59 23.30
N ASP A 45 6.81 -20.77 23.57
CA ASP A 45 7.19 -21.24 24.92
C ASP A 45 6.04 -21.14 25.95
N GLY A 46 4.82 -21.48 25.50
CA GLY A 46 3.60 -21.45 26.34
C GLY A 46 3.02 -20.05 26.59
N ARG A 47 3.64 -18.99 26.05
CA ARG A 47 3.12 -17.62 26.13
C ARG A 47 2.50 -17.20 24.80
N LYS A 48 1.42 -16.43 24.87
CA LYS A 48 0.80 -15.83 23.68
C LYS A 48 1.79 -14.87 23.00
N ILE A 49 1.85 -14.91 21.67
CA ILE A 49 2.66 -13.98 20.90
C ILE A 49 1.89 -12.67 20.71
N ALA A 50 2.55 -11.54 20.92
CA ALA A 50 2.01 -10.22 20.63
C ALA A 50 3.05 -9.39 19.87
N PRO A 51 2.79 -8.94 18.63
CA PRO A 51 1.64 -9.28 17.78
C PRO A 51 1.71 -10.70 17.22
N CYS A 52 0.60 -11.44 17.24
CA CYS A 52 0.53 -12.80 16.70
C CYS A 52 0.40 -12.83 15.17
N GLY A 53 0.70 -14.00 14.59
CA GLY A 53 0.42 -14.30 13.19
C GLY A 53 1.62 -14.15 12.25
N ALA A 54 1.52 -14.81 11.08
CA ALA A 54 2.60 -14.88 10.09
C ALA A 54 2.92 -13.52 9.46
N ILE A 55 1.91 -12.65 9.31
CA ILE A 55 2.10 -11.30 8.77
C ILE A 55 3.02 -10.51 9.69
N ALA A 56 2.72 -10.48 10.99
CA ALA A 56 3.51 -9.75 11.96
C ALA A 56 4.90 -10.36 12.12
N ASN A 57 5.00 -11.70 12.22
CA ASN A 57 6.28 -12.39 12.40
C ASN A 57 7.27 -12.10 11.26
N SER A 58 6.80 -11.88 10.04
CA SER A 58 7.66 -11.66 8.87
C SER A 58 7.91 -10.18 8.55
N MET A 59 7.68 -9.27 9.50
CA MET A 59 7.88 -7.83 9.34
C MET A 59 9.26 -7.47 8.78
N PHE A 60 9.27 -6.64 7.73
CA PHE A 60 10.49 -6.11 7.14
C PHE A 60 11.27 -5.24 8.14
N ASN A 61 12.59 -5.47 8.26
CA ASN A 61 13.42 -4.90 9.33
C ASN A 61 14.79 -4.38 8.87
N ASP A 62 15.02 -4.18 7.56
CA ASP A 62 16.19 -3.43 7.12
C ASP A 62 16.06 -1.96 7.54
N THR A 63 17.18 -1.29 7.74
CA THR A 63 17.24 0.15 8.04
C THR A 63 17.95 0.91 6.93
N PHE A 64 17.54 2.16 6.72
CA PHE A 64 18.08 3.02 5.66
C PHE A 64 18.49 4.37 6.23
N THR A 65 19.72 4.80 5.93
CA THR A 65 20.23 6.15 6.26
C THR A 65 20.81 6.79 5.02
N LEU A 66 20.20 7.88 4.55
CA LEU A 66 20.68 8.63 3.39
C LEU A 66 21.52 9.82 3.85
N LYS A 67 22.74 9.96 3.30
CA LYS A 67 23.65 11.07 3.58
C LYS A 67 24.08 11.76 2.30
N GLU A 68 24.32 13.06 2.37
CA GLU A 68 25.05 13.75 1.31
C GLU A 68 26.51 13.27 1.26
N LYS A 69 27.02 12.98 0.06
CA LYS A 69 28.35 12.39 -0.10
C LYS A 69 29.49 13.30 0.38
N TYR A 70 29.35 14.61 0.17
CA TYR A 70 30.44 15.57 0.43
C TYR A 70 30.40 16.17 1.84
N THR A 71 29.21 16.54 2.31
CA THR A 71 29.04 17.16 3.64
C THR A 71 28.92 16.12 4.75
N GLY A 72 28.56 14.88 4.41
CA GLY A 72 28.21 13.85 5.38
C GLY A 72 26.89 14.10 6.09
N LYS A 73 26.14 15.15 5.72
CA LYS A 73 24.87 15.50 6.35
C LYS A 73 23.85 14.39 6.11
N THR A 74 23.27 13.86 7.19
CA THR A 74 22.14 12.95 7.13
C THR A 74 20.88 13.69 6.71
N ILE A 75 20.17 13.13 5.74
CA ILE A 75 18.88 13.66 5.29
C ILE A 75 17.81 13.24 6.28
N GLU A 76 17.03 14.21 6.76
CA GLU A 76 15.93 13.92 7.67
C GLU A 76 14.70 13.38 6.94
N TRP A 77 14.16 12.30 7.48
CA TRP A 77 13.06 11.53 6.93
C TRP A 77 11.99 11.38 8.01
N SER A 78 10.72 11.49 7.64
CA SER A 78 9.60 11.32 8.57
C SER A 78 8.70 10.16 8.16
N TYR A 79 8.11 9.49 9.16
CA TYR A 79 7.05 8.51 8.98
C TYR A 79 5.64 9.15 9.08
N GLU A 80 5.57 10.45 9.40
CA GLU A 80 4.32 11.18 9.45
C GLU A 80 3.64 11.19 8.07
N GLU A 81 2.30 11.27 8.07
CA GLU A 81 1.46 11.29 6.86
C GLU A 81 1.55 10.04 5.96
N LEU A 82 2.30 9.00 6.33
CA LEU A 82 2.36 7.75 5.56
C LEU A 82 1.17 6.81 5.80
N ILE A 83 0.58 6.90 6.99
CA ILE A 83 -0.52 6.05 7.41
C ILE A 83 -1.84 6.74 7.11
N TRP A 84 -2.74 6.02 6.43
CA TRP A 84 -4.10 6.48 6.20
C TRP A 84 -4.85 6.64 7.53
N PRO A 85 -5.67 7.71 7.69
CA PRO A 85 -6.45 7.91 8.92
C PRO A 85 -7.32 6.70 9.29
N ALA A 86 -7.89 6.02 8.30
CA ALA A 86 -8.71 4.82 8.50
C ALA A 86 -7.92 3.59 8.95
N ASP A 87 -6.61 3.53 8.71
CA ASP A 87 -5.78 2.45 9.24
C ASP A 87 -5.37 2.74 10.68
N ARG A 88 -5.14 4.00 11.05
CA ARG A 88 -4.83 4.37 12.45
C ARG A 88 -5.90 3.93 13.46
N THR A 89 -7.18 3.86 13.05
CA THR A 89 -8.26 3.41 13.94
C THR A 89 -8.31 1.90 14.15
N LYS A 90 -7.60 1.12 13.31
CA LYS A 90 -7.55 -0.34 13.38
C LYS A 90 -6.38 -0.88 14.21
N PHE A 91 -5.43 -0.01 14.56
CA PHE A 91 -4.24 -0.36 15.31
C PHE A 91 -4.13 0.55 16.53
N ILE A 92 -4.37 -0.01 17.70
CA ILE A 92 -4.42 0.71 18.98
C ILE A 92 -3.56 -0.05 19.98
N ASN A 93 -2.72 0.67 20.72
CA ASN A 93 -1.95 0.06 21.78
C ASN A 93 -2.85 -0.40 22.94
N PRO A 94 -2.46 -1.48 23.64
CA PRO A 94 -3.19 -1.91 24.82
C PRO A 94 -3.18 -0.79 25.88
N LYS A 95 -4.23 -0.72 26.68
CA LYS A 95 -4.34 0.27 27.76
C LYS A 95 -3.40 -0.11 28.91
N CYS A 96 -2.73 0.90 29.44
CA CYS A 96 -1.99 0.85 30.70
C CYS A 96 -2.94 1.07 31.90
N SER A 97 -2.44 0.93 33.13
CA SER A 97 -3.26 0.97 34.37
C SER A 97 -4.14 2.23 34.50
N ASN A 98 -3.70 3.37 33.96
CA ASN A 98 -4.40 4.65 34.03
C ASN A 98 -4.91 5.14 32.65
N GLY A 99 -5.18 4.22 31.73
CA GLY A 99 -5.66 4.55 30.38
C GLY A 99 -4.58 4.40 29.32
N ASP A 100 -4.28 5.46 28.56
CA ASP A 100 -3.25 5.40 27.52
C ASP A 100 -1.85 5.41 28.12
N CYS A 101 -0.95 4.60 27.55
CA CYS A 101 0.44 4.52 27.99
C CYS A 101 1.18 5.82 27.66
N GLN A 102 1.80 6.43 28.66
CA GLN A 102 2.51 7.70 28.51
C GLN A 102 4.00 7.52 28.28
N THR A 103 4.60 6.45 28.81
CA THR A 103 6.02 6.14 28.64
C THR A 103 6.24 4.80 27.95
N ILE A 104 7.43 4.61 27.39
CA ILE A 104 7.86 3.33 26.81
C ILE A 104 7.89 2.22 27.87
N ASN A 105 8.27 2.55 29.11
CA ASN A 105 8.33 1.57 30.19
C ASN A 105 6.94 1.06 30.57
N ASP A 106 5.93 1.94 30.63
CA ASP A 106 4.55 1.54 30.90
C ASP A 106 4.06 0.60 29.80
N LEU A 107 4.28 0.97 28.54
CA LEU A 107 3.90 0.16 27.39
C LEU A 107 4.60 -1.20 27.42
N CYS A 108 5.91 -1.25 27.70
CA CYS A 108 6.64 -2.50 27.82
C CYS A 108 6.18 -3.36 29.00
N GLY A 109 5.75 -2.76 30.11
CA GLY A 109 5.16 -3.46 31.24
C GLY A 109 3.92 -4.28 30.84
N VAL A 110 3.08 -3.72 29.96
CA VAL A 110 1.89 -4.43 29.44
C VAL A 110 2.27 -5.64 28.57
N PHE A 111 3.38 -5.57 27.83
CA PHE A 111 3.87 -6.67 26.99
C PHE A 111 4.69 -7.74 27.73
N GLN A 112 5.07 -7.53 28.99
CA GLN A 112 6.00 -8.41 29.72
C GLN A 112 5.51 -9.87 29.85
N GLY A 113 4.19 -10.09 29.91
CA GLY A 113 3.57 -11.42 29.95
C GLY A 113 3.48 -12.15 28.61
N TYR A 114 3.85 -11.48 27.51
CA TYR A 114 3.69 -11.97 26.14
C TYR A 114 5.05 -12.21 25.48
N SER A 115 5.07 -13.09 24.51
CA SER A 115 6.25 -13.32 23.67
C SER A 115 6.22 -12.37 22.47
N LYS A 116 7.37 -11.79 22.12
CA LYS A 116 7.51 -11.16 20.80
C LYS A 116 7.50 -12.23 19.70
N PRO A 117 7.19 -11.89 18.44
CA PRO A 117 7.30 -12.84 17.35
C PRO A 117 8.73 -13.42 17.23
N PRO A 118 8.87 -14.69 16.83
CA PRO A 118 10.16 -15.36 16.75
C PRO A 118 11.24 -14.58 15.98
N ASN A 119 10.89 -14.00 14.83
CA ASN A 119 11.86 -13.30 13.96
C ASN A 119 12.09 -11.84 14.34
N TRP A 120 11.41 -11.32 15.38
CA TRP A 120 11.60 -9.95 15.81
C TRP A 120 12.84 -9.83 16.69
N ILE A 121 13.70 -8.84 16.42
CA ILE A 121 14.85 -8.55 17.29
C ILE A 121 14.39 -7.81 18.54
N LYS A 122 13.50 -6.81 18.36
CA LYS A 122 12.97 -5.96 19.42
C LYS A 122 11.51 -6.34 19.74
N PRO A 123 11.06 -6.21 21.01
CA PRO A 123 9.64 -6.33 21.33
C PRO A 123 8.83 -5.16 20.76
N PRO A 124 7.49 -5.26 20.67
CA PRO A 124 6.65 -4.23 20.07
C PRO A 124 6.78 -2.86 20.72
N CYS A 125 6.89 -2.81 22.05
CA CYS A 125 7.04 -1.55 22.79
C CYS A 125 8.35 -0.80 22.49
N GLN A 126 9.34 -1.45 21.87
CA GLN A 126 10.66 -0.88 21.56
C GLN A 126 10.88 -0.64 20.06
N LEU A 127 9.80 -0.67 19.26
CA LEU A 127 9.89 -0.33 17.83
C LEU A 127 10.31 1.12 17.62
N ASP A 128 9.86 2.04 18.47
CA ASP A 128 10.32 3.42 18.55
C ASP A 128 10.53 3.85 20.01
N ILE A 129 11.78 3.88 20.45
CA ILE A 129 12.13 4.25 21.83
C ILE A 129 12.02 5.75 22.12
N GLN A 130 11.90 6.58 21.08
CA GLN A 130 11.84 8.03 21.22
C GLN A 130 10.39 8.54 21.27
N ASN A 131 9.46 7.79 20.68
CA ASN A 131 8.07 8.18 20.60
C ASN A 131 7.11 7.03 20.93
N VAL A 132 6.50 7.10 22.11
CA VAL A 132 5.48 6.15 22.59
C VAL A 132 4.28 6.04 21.63
N GLN A 133 3.90 7.14 20.97
CA GLN A 133 2.77 7.19 20.03
C GLN A 133 3.11 6.56 18.66
N ASN A 134 4.38 6.23 18.43
CA ASN A 134 4.87 5.48 17.26
C ASN A 134 5.49 4.13 17.69
N SER A 135 5.15 3.63 18.87
CA SER A 135 5.58 2.34 19.40
C SER A 135 4.42 1.36 19.54
N GLY A 136 4.72 0.08 19.75
CA GLY A 136 3.72 -0.98 19.84
C GLY A 136 2.99 -1.20 18.51
N PHE A 137 1.69 -1.42 18.58
CA PHE A 137 0.85 -1.64 17.40
C PHE A 137 0.59 -0.35 16.62
N GLN A 138 0.82 0.82 17.23
CA GLN A 138 0.67 2.12 16.57
C GLN A 138 1.88 2.54 15.75
N ASN A 139 2.96 1.75 15.75
CA ASN A 139 4.15 2.02 14.96
C ASN A 139 3.86 2.08 13.45
N ALA A 140 4.37 3.10 12.78
CA ALA A 140 4.10 3.34 11.36
C ALA A 140 4.59 2.22 10.44
N ASP A 141 5.82 1.73 10.66
CA ASP A 141 6.39 0.66 9.86
C ASP A 141 5.60 -0.64 10.02
N PHE A 142 5.13 -0.92 11.25
CA PHE A 142 4.27 -2.05 11.55
C PHE A 142 2.93 -1.96 10.81
N ILE A 143 2.23 -0.82 10.91
CA ILE A 143 0.93 -0.63 10.25
C ILE A 143 1.06 -0.76 8.72
N ILE A 144 2.09 -0.14 8.14
CA ILE A 144 2.37 -0.23 6.70
C ILE A 144 2.65 -1.67 6.29
N TRP A 145 3.37 -2.43 7.11
CA TRP A 145 3.64 -3.84 6.85
C TRP A 145 2.38 -4.69 6.91
N MET A 146 1.54 -4.51 7.93
CA MET A 146 0.31 -5.27 8.15
C MET A 146 -0.73 -5.12 7.03
N ARG A 147 -0.65 -4.06 6.23
CA ARG A 147 -1.43 -3.94 4.99
C ARG A 147 -0.84 -4.83 3.89
N THR A 148 -1.41 -6.02 3.71
CA THR A 148 -0.93 -7.00 2.72
C THR A 148 -1.01 -6.47 1.29
N ALA A 149 0.03 -6.73 0.49
CA ALA A 149 0.05 -6.46 -0.93
C ALA A 149 -0.78 -7.47 -1.72
N ALA A 150 -1.36 -7.03 -2.84
CA ALA A 150 -2.17 -7.89 -3.72
C ALA A 150 -1.33 -8.78 -4.65
N PHE A 151 -0.08 -8.38 -4.92
CA PHE A 151 0.84 -9.02 -5.86
C PHE A 151 2.16 -9.40 -5.18
N PRO A 152 2.91 -10.38 -5.72
CA PRO A 152 4.19 -10.82 -5.14
C PRO A 152 5.29 -9.76 -5.20
N ASP A 153 5.22 -8.88 -6.20
CA ASP A 153 6.14 -7.76 -6.36
C ASP A 153 5.41 -6.50 -5.91
N PHE A 154 5.92 -5.86 -4.86
CA PHE A 154 5.26 -4.70 -4.27
C PHE A 154 6.23 -3.71 -3.65
N ARG A 155 5.74 -2.48 -3.50
CA ARG A 155 6.43 -1.39 -2.82
C ARG A 155 5.65 -0.98 -1.59
N LYS A 156 6.36 -0.66 -0.52
CA LYS A 156 5.78 -0.09 0.69
C LYS A 156 6.48 1.23 1.03
N PRO A 157 5.75 2.28 1.40
CA PRO A 157 6.36 3.53 1.82
C PRO A 157 7.17 3.27 3.10
N TYR A 158 8.39 3.76 3.12
CA TYR A 158 9.24 3.76 4.31
C TYR A 158 9.18 5.14 4.96
N ARG A 159 9.55 6.19 4.23
CA ARG A 159 9.60 7.57 4.76
C ARG A 159 9.17 8.59 3.72
N LYS A 160 8.72 9.75 4.18
CA LYS A 160 8.53 10.98 3.40
C LYS A 160 9.65 11.96 3.74
N LEU A 161 10.19 12.66 2.75
CA LEU A 161 11.21 13.68 2.97
C LEU A 161 10.60 14.81 3.81
N LYS A 162 11.21 15.09 4.96
CA LYS A 162 10.79 16.16 5.87
C LYS A 162 12.04 16.77 6.52
N ASP A 163 12.85 17.42 5.69
CA ASP A 163 14.05 18.16 6.12
C ASP A 163 13.87 19.64 5.72
N PRO A 164 14.05 20.59 6.65
CA PRO A 164 13.92 22.02 6.38
C PRO A 164 14.77 22.55 5.23
N ASN A 165 15.90 21.88 4.94
CA ASN A 165 16.82 22.27 3.87
C ASN A 165 16.43 21.71 2.50
N TYR A 166 15.48 20.75 2.44
CA TYR A 166 15.06 20.07 1.22
C TYR A 166 13.54 20.18 0.99
N THR A 167 12.95 21.33 1.31
CA THR A 167 11.50 21.59 1.16
C THR A 167 10.98 21.44 -0.27
N LYS A 168 11.83 21.63 -1.28
CA LYS A 168 11.47 21.46 -2.70
C LYS A 168 11.80 20.07 -3.27
N GLY A 169 12.38 19.19 -2.45
CA GLY A 169 12.91 17.88 -2.84
C GLY A 169 14.41 17.79 -2.65
N LEU A 170 14.97 16.60 -2.92
CA LEU A 170 16.42 16.37 -2.87
C LEU A 170 17.12 17.23 -3.93
N LEU A 171 18.24 17.83 -3.53
CA LEU A 171 19.07 18.62 -4.43
C LEU A 171 19.82 17.71 -5.40
N ARG A 172 20.24 18.27 -6.54
CA ARG A 172 21.11 17.54 -7.46
C ARG A 172 22.47 17.33 -6.78
N GLY A 173 22.86 16.09 -6.59
CA GLY A 173 24.13 15.76 -5.95
C GLY A 173 24.35 14.27 -5.82
N ASN A 174 25.50 13.93 -5.26
CA ASN A 174 25.84 12.56 -4.91
C ASN A 174 25.41 12.29 -3.47
N TYR A 175 24.74 11.16 -3.28
CA TYR A 175 24.30 10.69 -1.98
C TYR A 175 24.88 9.31 -1.69
N THR A 176 25.09 9.02 -0.43
CA THR A 176 25.47 7.71 0.08
C THR A 176 24.30 7.14 0.86
N LEU A 177 23.84 5.95 0.48
CA LEU A 177 22.83 5.21 1.22
C LEU A 177 23.50 4.11 2.04
N GLU A 178 23.39 4.20 3.35
CA GLU A 178 23.80 3.15 4.28
C GLU A 178 22.59 2.26 4.62
N ILE A 179 22.77 0.95 4.49
CA ILE A 179 21.70 -0.04 4.67
C ILE A 179 22.09 -1.02 5.78
N GLY A 180 21.28 -1.09 6.83
CA GLY A 180 21.35 -2.18 7.80
C GLY A 180 20.64 -3.41 7.24
N TYR A 181 21.40 -4.38 6.73
CA TYR A 181 20.86 -5.58 6.10
C TYR A 181 20.46 -6.62 7.15
N ASN A 182 19.18 -6.68 7.50
CA ASN A 182 18.63 -7.62 8.50
C ASN A 182 17.63 -8.62 7.88
N TYR A 183 17.07 -8.30 6.72
CA TYR A 183 16.02 -9.09 6.06
C TYR A 183 16.60 -9.94 4.93
N ASN A 184 16.81 -11.23 5.18
CA ASN A 184 17.37 -12.13 4.18
C ASN A 184 16.31 -12.59 3.17
N VAL A 185 16.45 -12.15 1.92
CA VAL A 185 15.54 -12.52 0.81
C VAL A 185 16.02 -13.73 0.01
N SER A 186 17.27 -14.17 0.19
CA SER A 186 17.83 -15.31 -0.55
C SER A 186 17.14 -16.64 -0.22
N ALA A 187 16.61 -16.77 1.01
CA ALA A 187 15.93 -17.97 1.48
C ALA A 187 14.66 -18.34 0.67
N PHE A 188 14.07 -17.37 -0.04
CA PHE A 188 12.90 -17.57 -0.88
C PHE A 188 13.13 -17.11 -2.32
N SER A 189 14.40 -16.99 -2.74
CA SER A 189 14.77 -16.51 -4.08
C SER A 189 14.14 -15.15 -4.42
N GLY A 190 14.02 -14.28 -3.42
CA GLY A 190 13.49 -12.93 -3.59
C GLY A 190 14.56 -11.90 -3.90
N ARG A 191 14.10 -10.71 -4.31
CA ARG A 191 14.97 -9.53 -4.47
C ARG A 191 14.41 -8.40 -3.63
N LYS A 192 15.31 -7.54 -3.16
CA LYS A 192 14.95 -6.32 -2.46
C LYS A 192 15.64 -5.12 -3.08
N SER A 193 14.89 -4.05 -3.20
CA SER A 193 15.34 -2.79 -3.77
C SER A 193 14.83 -1.65 -2.91
N PHE A 194 15.45 -0.48 -3.05
CA PHE A 194 14.89 0.77 -2.53
C PHE A 194 14.57 1.68 -3.70
N VAL A 195 13.57 2.52 -3.53
CA VAL A 195 13.11 3.46 -4.56
C VAL A 195 12.88 4.80 -3.90
N ILE A 196 13.57 5.83 -4.39
CA ILE A 196 13.28 7.22 -4.03
C ILE A 196 12.58 7.84 -5.22
N SER A 197 11.35 8.29 -5.04
CA SER A 197 10.54 8.84 -6.12
C SER A 197 9.70 10.01 -5.63
N THR A 198 9.39 10.93 -6.54
CA THR A 198 8.31 11.90 -6.35
C THR A 198 6.98 11.28 -6.73
N THR A 199 5.89 11.76 -6.13
CA THR A 199 4.53 11.42 -6.52
C THR A 199 3.86 12.60 -7.20
N SER A 200 3.08 12.32 -8.23
CA SER A 200 2.14 13.27 -8.84
C SER A 200 0.75 13.04 -8.27
N TRP A 201 -0.23 13.85 -8.70
CA TRP A 201 -1.64 13.64 -8.34
C TRP A 201 -2.17 12.26 -8.76
N LEU A 202 -1.67 11.72 -9.89
CA LEU A 202 -2.00 10.36 -10.37
C LEU A 202 -1.18 9.25 -9.68
N GLY A 203 -0.39 9.61 -8.66
CA GLY A 203 0.52 8.71 -7.96
C GLY A 203 1.92 8.66 -8.58
N GLY A 204 2.57 7.51 -8.44
CA GLY A 204 3.90 7.24 -8.99
C GLY A 204 3.90 7.09 -10.52
N ARG A 205 5.10 6.93 -11.10
CA ARG A 205 5.27 6.77 -12.55
C ARG A 205 4.64 5.46 -13.05
N ASN A 206 3.49 5.56 -13.72
CA ASN A 206 2.84 4.44 -14.39
C ASN A 206 2.25 4.87 -15.74
N PRO A 207 2.89 4.55 -16.89
CA PRO A 207 2.39 4.96 -18.20
C PRO A 207 1.22 4.12 -18.71
N PHE A 208 0.89 3.00 -18.06
CA PHE A 208 -0.16 2.07 -18.50
C PHE A 208 -1.50 2.77 -18.71
N LEU A 209 -1.92 3.59 -17.75
CA LEU A 209 -3.19 4.31 -17.82
C LEU A 209 -3.23 5.22 -19.07
N GLY A 210 -2.13 5.93 -19.36
CA GLY A 210 -2.00 6.76 -20.55
C GLY A 210 -2.10 5.95 -21.84
N PHE A 211 -1.39 4.82 -21.94
CA PHE A 211 -1.48 3.93 -23.09
C PHE A 211 -2.88 3.33 -23.27
N ALA A 212 -3.55 2.95 -22.18
CA ALA A 212 -4.91 2.42 -22.21
C ALA A 212 -5.90 3.47 -22.75
N TYR A 213 -5.85 4.71 -22.27
CA TYR A 213 -6.70 5.79 -22.77
C TYR A 213 -6.45 6.09 -24.25
N ILE A 214 -5.18 6.14 -24.68
CA ILE A 214 -4.83 6.36 -26.09
C ILE A 214 -5.38 5.22 -26.97
N ALA A 215 -5.20 3.97 -26.55
CA ALA A 215 -5.67 2.80 -27.30
C ALA A 215 -7.20 2.80 -27.46
N VAL A 216 -7.94 3.04 -26.37
CA VAL A 216 -9.41 3.14 -26.41
C VAL A 216 -9.85 4.35 -27.25
N GLY A 217 -9.18 5.49 -27.13
CA GLY A 217 -9.46 6.67 -27.93
C GLY A 217 -9.29 6.44 -29.44
N ILE A 218 -8.22 5.75 -29.85
CA ILE A 218 -7.98 5.37 -31.25
C ILE A 218 -9.08 4.42 -31.72
N LEU A 219 -9.45 3.42 -30.92
CA LEU A 219 -10.51 2.47 -31.26
C LEU A 219 -11.86 3.18 -31.46
N CYS A 220 -12.23 4.11 -30.57
CA CYS A 220 -13.43 4.92 -30.68
C CYS A 220 -13.41 5.82 -31.92
N ALA A 221 -12.26 6.42 -32.26
CA ALA A 221 -12.13 7.25 -33.46
C ALA A 221 -12.33 6.41 -34.74
N ILE A 222 -11.76 5.20 -34.79
CA ILE A 222 -11.96 4.27 -35.92
C ILE A 222 -13.44 3.94 -36.09
N PHE A 223 -14.13 3.55 -35.01
CA PHE A 223 -15.57 3.30 -35.07
C PHE A 223 -16.37 4.55 -35.47
N GLY A 224 -15.98 5.72 -34.98
CA GLY A 224 -16.56 7.00 -35.38
C GLY A 224 -16.45 7.25 -36.89
N PHE A 225 -15.26 7.06 -37.47
CA PHE A 225 -15.06 7.19 -38.92
C PHE A 225 -15.85 6.16 -39.72
N VAL A 226 -15.90 4.91 -39.26
CA VAL A 226 -16.70 3.86 -39.90
C VAL A 226 -18.19 4.22 -39.89
N PHE A 227 -18.73 4.68 -38.76
CA PHE A 227 -20.13 5.08 -38.66
C PHE A 227 -20.44 6.34 -39.47
N ILE A 228 -19.54 7.32 -39.51
CA ILE A 228 -19.67 8.50 -40.38
C ILE A 228 -19.67 8.07 -41.85
N PHE A 229 -18.77 7.17 -42.25
CA PHE A 229 -18.71 6.67 -43.63
C PHE A 229 -19.99 5.92 -44.01
N ILE A 230 -20.49 5.04 -43.14
CA ILE A 230 -21.76 4.34 -43.32
C ILE A 230 -22.92 5.34 -43.42
N HIS A 231 -22.95 6.36 -42.55
CA HIS A 231 -24.00 7.37 -42.58
C HIS A 231 -23.96 8.23 -43.85
N ILE A 232 -22.77 8.58 -44.37
CA ILE A 232 -22.67 9.32 -45.63
C ILE A 232 -23.08 8.45 -46.83
N LYS A 233 -22.78 7.15 -46.81
CA LYS A 233 -23.07 6.21 -47.92
C LYS A 233 -24.51 5.69 -47.93
N TYR A 234 -25.06 5.40 -46.75
CA TYR A 234 -26.32 4.68 -46.57
C TYR A 234 -27.30 5.43 -45.64
N GLY A 235 -26.94 6.61 -45.16
CA GLY A 235 -27.82 7.43 -44.33
C GLY A 235 -28.96 7.98 -45.18
N HIS A 236 -30.11 7.32 -45.09
CA HIS A 236 -31.36 7.90 -45.55
C HIS A 236 -31.69 9.11 -44.69
N THR A 237 -32.11 10.20 -45.35
CA THR A 237 -32.64 11.35 -44.63
C THR A 237 -33.86 10.88 -43.82
N LEU A 238 -34.06 11.33 -42.58
CA LEU A 238 -35.28 10.99 -41.80
C LEU A 238 -36.58 11.23 -42.60
N ARG A 239 -36.54 12.19 -43.53
CA ARG A 239 -37.61 12.50 -44.48
C ARG A 239 -37.86 11.42 -45.53
N GLU A 240 -36.84 10.68 -45.96
CA GLU A 240 -36.98 9.55 -46.89
C GLU A 240 -37.55 8.32 -46.20
N MET A 241 -37.11 8.02 -44.97
CA MET A 241 -37.69 6.92 -44.17
C MET A 241 -39.16 7.15 -43.84
N ALA A 242 -39.54 8.38 -43.48
CA ALA A 242 -40.94 8.75 -43.24
C ALA A 242 -41.81 8.64 -44.52
N VAL A 243 -41.25 8.89 -45.71
CA VAL A 243 -41.97 8.73 -46.99
C VAL A 243 -42.11 7.25 -47.38
N VAL A 244 -41.15 6.40 -47.02
CA VAL A 244 -41.25 4.94 -47.23
C VAL A 244 -42.34 4.34 -46.33
N GLU A 245 -42.39 4.70 -45.05
CA GLU A 245 -43.47 4.25 -44.13
C GLU A 245 -44.87 4.71 -44.58
N LEU A 246 -45.00 5.94 -45.06
CA LEU A 246 -46.28 6.43 -45.61
C LEU A 246 -46.70 5.66 -46.88
N LYS A 247 -45.76 5.34 -47.77
CA LYS A 247 -46.04 4.56 -48.98
C LYS A 247 -46.36 3.09 -48.69
N GLU A 248 -45.72 2.48 -47.69
CA GLU A 248 -46.07 1.13 -47.25
C GLU A 248 -47.45 1.09 -46.55
N GLY A 249 -47.79 2.13 -45.79
CA GLY A 249 -49.12 2.31 -45.19
C GLY A 249 -50.24 2.50 -46.22
N GLU A 250 -49.99 3.25 -47.31
CA GLU A 250 -50.95 3.42 -48.41
C GLU A 250 -51.07 2.14 -49.28
N GLY A 251 -49.97 1.42 -49.51
CA GLY A 251 -49.97 0.16 -50.26
C GLY A 251 -50.64 -1.01 -49.54
N ALA A 252 -50.61 -1.04 -48.21
CA ALA A 252 -51.32 -2.03 -47.40
C ALA A 252 -52.86 -1.88 -47.49
N HIS A 253 -53.37 -0.69 -47.80
CA HIS A 253 -54.79 -0.45 -47.99
C HIS A 253 -55.32 -0.73 -49.41
N SER A 254 -54.45 -0.82 -50.43
CA SER A 254 -54.90 -1.10 -51.80
C SER A 254 -55.01 -2.59 -52.15
N HIS A 255 -54.66 -3.50 -51.23
CA HIS A 255 -54.81 -4.95 -51.41
C HIS A 255 -55.97 -5.55 -50.59
N SER A 256 -56.78 -4.74 -49.92
CA SER A 256 -58.03 -5.15 -49.30
C SER A 256 -59.23 -4.37 -49.85
N GLN A 257 -59.53 -4.52 -51.14
CA GLN A 257 -60.88 -4.42 -51.71
C GLN A 257 -60.90 -4.87 -53.17
#